data_AF-A0AAD9UMV2-F1
#
_entry.id   AF-A0AAD9UMV2-F1
#
_cell.length_a   1.000
_cell.length_b   1.000
_cell.length_c   1.000
_cell.angle_alpha   90.00
_cell.angle_beta   90.00
_cell.angle_gamma   90.00
#
_symmetry.space_group_name_H-M   'P 1'
#
loop_
_entity.id
_entity.type
_entity.pdbx_description
1 polymer ?
#
loop_
_entity_poly.entity_id
_entity_poly.type
_entity_poly.pdbx_seq_one_letter_code
_entity_poly.pdbx_strand_id
1 'polypeptide(L)'
;MYRKLYYTGTSTSGPEISSDNVDALKRGIGNLRLWRYCQRLHKILGLPKIERYELFAPTRDSFYRIISSLVIYLRFREALNGLYHTLISHLDQLAESELSNRHNINTIGAELTKFKQLHTDCMQDSGVFEEKKKLESKLLQAQEAFNTHRERQSQLTANVGRVSLELNNVLLERTKARRQAEQLSLHIAADPKELQEQIDSLQAELERSSDELERSKIASTYFQARVQLLTQSTSVAQQIKSNISEHFERVIKQTLEDQTQCQTLQVDRDQLALEIERQTIKRNGARNDLAELREKHQNRMRTIQQQADAKLARAREFAHESETYCKALEEKITTGTETLSSLEAQLQAHGANLRIILSQLDSKFSPVLDAANKYANNLANMPLV
;
A
#
# COMPACT_ATOMS: atom_id res chain seq x y z
N MET A 1 33.91 33.38 44.31
CA MET A 1 34.41 34.69 43.85
C MET A 1 33.30 35.34 43.02
N TYR A 2 32.61 36.31 43.62
CA TYR A 2 31.42 36.96 43.06
C TYR A 2 31.76 37.81 41.84
N ARG A 3 31.07 37.62 40.70
CA ARG A 3 31.08 38.59 39.59
C ARG A 3 29.69 39.21 39.47
N LYS A 4 29.66 40.53 39.66
CA LYS A 4 28.49 41.41 39.80
C LYS A 4 27.50 41.25 38.63
N LEU A 5 26.23 41.06 38.96
CA LEU A 5 25.09 41.33 38.10
C LEU A 5 24.94 42.85 37.98
N TYR A 6 25.05 43.40 36.77
CA TYR A 6 24.78 44.81 36.52
C TYR A 6 23.29 45.03 36.32
N TYR A 7 22.76 45.99 37.08
CA TYR A 7 21.41 46.51 37.02
C TYR A 7 21.19 47.27 35.70
N THR A 8 20.04 47.07 35.07
CA THR A 8 19.58 47.78 33.88
C THR A 8 18.97 49.13 34.27
N GLY A 9 19.59 50.23 33.83
CA GLY A 9 19.01 51.56 33.75
C GLY A 9 18.76 51.94 32.29
N THR A 10 17.59 52.50 32.03
CA THR A 10 17.00 52.86 30.73
C THR A 10 17.87 53.73 29.82
N SER A 11 18.06 53.31 28.57
CA SER A 11 17.88 54.09 27.32
C SER A 11 18.56 53.36 26.16
N THR A 12 17.89 53.30 25.03
CA THR A 12 18.35 52.66 23.78
C THR A 12 19.70 53.18 23.29
N SER A 13 20.72 52.32 23.35
CA SER A 13 21.79 52.24 22.35
C SER A 13 22.14 50.77 22.17
N GLY A 14 22.13 50.29 20.93
CA GLY A 14 22.52 48.91 20.62
C GLY A 14 23.96 48.65 21.11
N PRO A 15 24.28 47.45 21.62
CA PRO A 15 25.62 47.18 22.13
C PRO A 15 26.66 47.35 21.02
N GLU A 16 27.61 48.25 21.21
CA GLU A 16 28.76 48.39 20.32
C GLU A 16 29.58 47.10 20.34
N ILE A 17 29.56 46.37 19.22
CA ILE A 17 30.21 45.08 19.09
C ILE A 17 31.69 45.31 18.78
N SER A 18 32.55 45.32 19.81
CA SER A 18 34.01 45.21 19.65
C SER A 18 34.42 43.81 19.16
N SER A 19 35.61 43.67 18.56
CA SER A 19 36.12 42.37 18.04
C SER A 19 36.11 41.25 19.09
N ASP A 20 36.31 41.58 20.36
CA ASP A 20 36.27 40.62 21.49
C ASP A 20 34.84 40.19 21.85
N ASN A 21 33.85 41.03 21.59
CA ASN A 21 32.43 40.74 21.82
C ASN A 21 31.81 39.90 20.69
N VAL A 22 32.37 39.93 19.47
CA VAL A 22 31.90 39.14 18.32
C VAL A 22 32.01 37.64 18.60
N ASP A 23 33.12 37.19 19.18
CA ASP A 23 33.34 35.76 19.43
C ASP A 23 32.50 35.24 20.60
N ALA A 24 32.27 36.07 21.61
CA ALA A 24 31.31 35.77 22.68
C ALA A 24 29.88 35.67 22.14
N LEU A 25 29.47 36.56 21.24
CA LEU A 25 28.17 36.53 20.56
C LEU A 25 28.02 35.32 19.63
N LYS A 26 29.05 34.96 18.85
CA LYS A 26 29.05 33.74 18.02
C LYS A 26 28.89 32.48 18.87
N ARG A 27 29.60 32.39 19.99
CA ARG A 27 29.46 31.27 20.95
C ARG A 27 28.07 31.25 21.59
N GLY A 28 27.53 32.41 21.96
CA GLY A 28 26.16 32.55 22.49
C GLY A 28 25.08 32.11 21.50
N ILE A 29 25.20 32.52 20.23
CA ILE A 29 24.29 32.12 19.14
C ILE A 29 24.41 30.62 18.85
N GLY A 30 25.64 30.07 18.83
CA GLY A 30 25.90 28.64 18.67
C GLY A 30 25.22 27.82 19.77
N ASN A 31 25.39 28.23 21.03
CA ASN A 31 24.76 27.60 22.19
C ASN A 31 23.23 27.67 22.14
N LEU A 32 22.67 28.79 21.68
CA LEU A 32 21.22 28.94 21.51
C LEU A 32 20.67 28.02 20.40
N ARG A 33 21.41 27.88 19.28
CA ARG A 33 21.04 26.96 18.20
C ARG A 33 21.12 25.50 18.68
N LEU A 34 22.20 25.13 19.36
CA LEU A 34 22.36 23.80 19.95
C LEU A 34 21.20 23.48 20.88
N TRP A 35 20.86 24.39 21.80
CA TRP A 35 19.71 24.22 22.70
C TRP A 35 18.39 24.02 21.94
N ARG A 36 18.13 24.79 20.87
CA ARG A 36 16.93 24.60 20.03
C ARG A 36 16.91 23.24 19.33
N TYR A 37 18.05 22.76 18.84
CA TYR A 37 18.16 21.42 18.23
C TYR A 37 17.95 20.33 19.27
N CYS A 38 18.54 20.44 20.46
CA CYS A 38 18.35 19.50 21.55
C CYS A 38 16.88 19.47 22.03
N GLN A 39 16.19 20.60 22.07
CA GLN A 39 14.75 20.63 22.35
C GLN A 39 13.92 19.91 21.28
N ARG A 40 14.24 20.11 20.00
CA ARG A 40 13.59 19.38 18.90
C ARG A 40 13.88 17.89 18.97
N LEU A 41 15.12 17.51 19.28
CA LEU A 41 15.54 16.13 19.44
C LEU A 41 14.82 15.46 20.61
N HIS A 42 14.72 16.11 21.77
CA HIS A 42 13.93 15.60 22.90
C HIS A 42 12.47 15.34 22.51
N LYS A 43 11.85 16.26 21.75
CA LYS A 43 10.49 16.07 21.24
C LYS A 43 10.37 14.84 20.34
N ILE A 44 11.37 14.59 19.47
CA ILE A 44 11.40 13.42 18.58
C ILE A 44 11.64 12.13 19.37
N LEU A 45 12.47 12.19 20.42
CA LEU A 45 12.81 11.07 21.29
C LEU A 45 11.73 10.79 22.37
N GLY A 46 10.66 11.59 22.43
CA GLY A 46 9.60 11.44 23.45
C GLY A 46 10.03 11.84 24.87
N LEU A 47 11.11 12.60 25.01
CA LEU A 47 11.64 13.06 26.30
C LEU A 47 10.99 14.39 26.73
N PRO A 48 10.94 14.69 28.05
CA PRO A 48 10.50 15.98 28.56
C PRO A 48 11.39 17.13 28.04
N LYS A 49 10.85 18.35 28.06
CA LYS A 49 11.56 19.55 27.57
C LYS A 49 12.86 19.73 28.36
N ILE A 50 13.99 19.76 27.64
CA ILE A 50 15.31 19.98 28.25
C ILE A 50 15.44 21.41 28.77
N GLU A 51 15.85 21.52 30.04
CA GLU A 51 16.16 22.80 30.65
C GLU A 51 17.58 23.25 30.29
N ARG A 52 17.84 24.56 30.24
CA ARG A 52 19.15 25.07 29.79
C ARG A 52 20.31 24.57 30.66
N TYR A 53 20.09 24.39 31.97
CA TYR A 53 21.14 23.89 32.86
C TYR A 53 21.47 22.41 32.61
N GLU A 54 20.53 21.59 32.13
CA GLU A 54 20.77 20.16 31.87
C GLU A 54 21.71 19.94 30.67
N LEU A 55 21.78 20.92 29.76
CA LEU A 55 22.65 20.88 28.59
C LEU A 55 24.08 21.33 28.89
N PHE A 56 24.23 22.38 29.71
CA PHE A 56 25.53 22.99 30.02
C PHE A 56 26.14 22.48 31.35
N ALA A 57 25.36 21.79 32.17
CA ALA A 57 25.78 21.09 33.39
C ALA A 57 24.97 19.79 33.58
N PRO A 58 25.22 18.75 32.76
CA PRO A 58 24.41 17.54 32.78
C PRO A 58 24.59 16.74 34.09
N THR A 59 23.47 16.26 34.64
CA THR A 59 23.51 15.24 35.68
C THR A 59 23.71 13.87 35.03
N ARG A 60 24.29 12.91 35.78
CA ARG A 60 24.51 11.55 35.25
C ARG A 60 23.22 10.94 34.69
N ASP A 61 22.11 11.10 35.41
CA ASP A 61 20.80 10.60 35.01
C ASP A 61 20.24 11.28 33.75
N SER A 62 20.37 12.61 33.61
CA SER A 62 19.90 13.29 32.40
C SER A 62 20.69 12.84 31.18
N PHE A 63 22.00 12.68 31.31
CA PHE A 63 22.88 12.21 30.25
C PHE A 63 22.57 10.76 29.84
N TYR A 64 22.40 9.85 30.80
CA TYR A 64 22.04 8.45 30.52
C TYR A 64 20.67 8.33 29.83
N ARG A 65 19.67 9.10 30.27
CA ARG A 65 18.34 9.11 29.62
C ARG A 65 18.42 9.56 28.17
N ILE A 66 19.16 10.64 27.89
CA ILE A 66 19.33 11.16 26.53
C ILE A 66 20.03 10.13 25.63
N ILE A 67 21.14 9.55 26.10
CA ILE A 67 21.90 8.56 25.33
C ILE A 67 21.06 7.29 25.10
N SER A 68 20.38 6.78 26.13
CA SER A 68 19.56 5.58 26.00
C SER A 68 18.44 5.79 24.98
N SER A 69 17.72 6.91 25.06
CA SER A 69 16.67 7.23 24.08
C SER A 69 17.24 7.44 22.68
N LEU A 70 18.42 8.04 22.54
CA LEU A 70 19.09 8.22 21.26
C LEU A 70 19.49 6.87 20.63
N VAL A 71 20.02 5.93 21.42
CA VAL A 71 20.38 4.58 20.95
C VAL A 71 19.13 3.83 20.49
N ILE A 72 18.02 3.90 21.25
CA ILE A 72 16.75 3.29 20.85
C ILE A 72 16.25 3.90 19.54
N TYR A 73 16.31 5.22 19.40
CA TYR A 73 15.92 5.91 18.18
C TYR A 73 16.79 5.54 16.98
N LEU A 74 18.11 5.41 17.16
CA LEU A 74 19.01 5.00 16.09
C LEU A 74 18.72 3.58 15.61
N ARG A 75 18.49 2.64 16.54
CA ARG A 75 18.08 1.26 16.19
C ARG A 75 16.73 1.23 15.48
N PHE A 76 15.77 2.02 15.95
CA PHE A 76 14.47 2.14 15.29
C PHE A 76 14.60 2.74 13.88
N ARG A 77 15.44 3.77 13.72
CA ARG A 77 15.74 4.37 12.42
C ARG A 77 16.40 3.38 11.47
N GLU A 78 17.35 2.58 11.95
CA GLU A 78 17.98 1.51 11.15
C GLU A 78 16.97 0.47 10.70
N ALA A 79 16.07 0.03 11.58
CA ALA A 79 14.99 -0.89 11.23
C ALA A 79 14.04 -0.30 10.18
N LEU A 80 13.66 0.98 10.33
CA LEU A 80 12.85 1.68 9.34
C LEU A 80 13.58 1.83 8.01
N ASN A 81 14.86 2.21 8.01
CA ASN A 81 15.65 2.31 6.79
C ASN A 81 15.76 0.96 6.07
N GLY A 82 15.92 -0.14 6.82
CA GLY A 82 15.89 -1.49 6.25
C GLY A 82 14.55 -1.79 5.56
N LEU A 83 13.43 -1.52 6.24
CA LEU A 83 12.09 -1.68 5.65
C LEU A 83 11.89 -0.81 4.41
N TYR A 84 12.34 0.45 4.43
CA TYR A 84 12.25 1.33 3.27
C TYR A 84 13.10 0.84 2.10
N HIS A 85 14.32 0.35 2.35
CA HIS A 85 15.14 -0.23 1.29
C HIS A 85 14.48 -1.45 0.65
N THR A 86 13.90 -2.34 1.45
CA THR A 86 13.14 -3.49 0.91
C THR A 86 11.94 -3.05 0.09
N LEU A 87 11.18 -2.06 0.57
CA LEU A 87 10.01 -1.54 -0.13
C LEU A 87 10.40 -0.85 -1.45
N ILE A 88 11.44 -0.02 -1.45
CA ILE A 88 11.94 0.65 -2.65
C ILE A 88 12.42 -0.38 -3.66
N SER A 89 13.22 -1.37 -3.23
CA SER A 89 13.70 -2.44 -4.12
C SER A 89 12.55 -3.25 -4.72
N HIS A 90 11.47 -3.50 -3.96
CA HIS A 90 10.30 -4.19 -4.46
C HIS A 90 9.52 -3.34 -5.48
N LEU A 91 9.40 -2.03 -5.25
CA LEU A 91 8.78 -1.11 -6.21
C LEU A 91 9.58 -1.02 -7.51
N ASP A 92 10.91 -0.99 -7.44
CA ASP A 92 11.78 -0.98 -8.61
C ASP A 92 11.61 -2.27 -9.44
N GLN A 93 11.57 -3.44 -8.78
CA GLN A 93 11.30 -4.72 -9.45
C GLN A 93 9.93 -4.75 -10.14
N LEU A 94 8.89 -4.22 -9.49
CA LEU A 94 7.56 -4.11 -10.09
C LEU A 94 7.56 -3.19 -11.31
N ALA A 95 8.27 -2.06 -11.24
CA ALA A 95 8.39 -1.13 -12.37
C ALA A 95 9.13 -1.76 -13.56
N GLU A 96 10.22 -2.49 -13.32
CA GLU A 96 10.93 -3.24 -14.35
C GLU A 96 10.05 -4.33 -14.99
N SER A 97 9.31 -5.08 -14.17
CA SER A 97 8.37 -6.09 -14.65
C SER A 97 7.24 -5.47 -15.49
N GLU A 98 6.70 -4.32 -15.08
CA GLU A 98 5.69 -3.61 -15.86
C GLU A 98 6.22 -3.19 -17.23
N LEU A 99 7.44 -2.64 -17.30
CA LEU A 99 8.08 -2.27 -18.56
C LEU A 99 8.29 -3.48 -19.48
N SER A 100 8.76 -4.60 -18.92
CA SER A 100 8.92 -5.85 -19.68
C SER A 100 7.59 -6.38 -20.21
N ASN A 101 6.54 -6.38 -19.38
CA ASN A 101 5.21 -6.82 -19.78
C ASN A 101 4.62 -5.92 -20.87
N ARG A 102 4.78 -4.60 -20.77
CA ARG A 102 4.37 -3.66 -21.83
C ARG A 102 5.08 -3.96 -23.14
N HIS A 103 6.37 -4.27 -23.11
CA HIS A 103 7.12 -4.67 -24.30
C HIS A 103 6.55 -5.96 -24.91
N ASN A 104 6.31 -7.00 -24.10
CA ASN A 104 5.73 -8.26 -24.56
C ASN A 104 4.33 -8.08 -25.18
N ILE A 105 3.48 -7.25 -24.56
CA ILE A 105 2.15 -6.95 -25.10
C ILE A 105 2.25 -6.29 -26.47
N ASN A 106 3.18 -5.35 -26.66
CA ASN A 106 3.38 -4.70 -27.95
C ASN A 106 3.89 -5.68 -29.01
N THR A 107 4.81 -6.58 -28.66
CA THR A 107 5.32 -7.63 -29.56
C THR A 107 4.21 -8.58 -29.99
N ILE A 108 3.39 -9.08 -29.04
CA ILE A 108 2.24 -9.93 -29.34
C ILE A 108 1.23 -9.18 -30.21
N GLY A 109 1.00 -7.89 -29.94
CA GLY A 109 0.15 -7.04 -30.77
C GLY A 109 0.63 -6.96 -32.22
N ALA A 110 1.94 -6.83 -32.44
CA ALA A 110 2.56 -6.80 -33.77
C ALA A 110 2.52 -8.18 -34.47
N GLU A 111 2.69 -9.27 -33.73
CA GLU A 111 2.55 -10.62 -34.28
C GLU A 111 1.10 -10.90 -34.71
N LEU A 112 0.14 -10.45 -33.92
CA LEU A 112 -1.28 -10.63 -34.21
C LEU A 112 -1.72 -9.82 -35.43
N THR A 113 -1.21 -8.60 -35.63
CA THR A 113 -1.47 -7.84 -36.86
C THR A 113 -0.85 -8.52 -38.08
N LYS A 114 0.38 -9.04 -37.96
CA LYS A 114 1.03 -9.82 -39.03
C LYS A 114 0.25 -11.09 -39.37
N PHE A 115 -0.24 -11.81 -38.36
CA PHE A 115 -1.07 -13.00 -38.57
C PHE A 115 -2.39 -12.67 -39.26
N LYS A 116 -3.05 -11.58 -38.87
CA LYS A 116 -4.27 -11.11 -39.54
C LYS A 116 -4.02 -10.77 -41.00
N GLN A 117 -2.90 -10.10 -41.32
CA GLN A 117 -2.51 -9.80 -42.70
C GLN A 117 -2.28 -11.09 -43.50
N LEU A 118 -1.50 -12.03 -42.97
CA LEU A 118 -1.28 -13.34 -43.62
C LEU A 118 -2.59 -14.11 -43.85
N HIS A 119 -3.50 -14.07 -42.88
CA HIS A 119 -4.81 -14.70 -43.02
C HIS A 119 -5.65 -14.04 -44.12
N THR A 120 -5.67 -12.70 -44.19
CA THR A 120 -6.38 -11.99 -45.26
C THR A 120 -5.76 -12.28 -46.64
N ASP A 121 -4.44 -12.32 -46.73
CA ASP A 121 -3.73 -12.62 -47.98
C ASP A 121 -4.04 -14.06 -48.44
N CYS A 122 -4.04 -15.02 -47.52
CA CYS A 122 -4.38 -16.42 -47.82
C CYS A 122 -5.85 -16.61 -48.21
N MET A 123 -6.77 -15.82 -47.68
CA MET A 123 -8.19 -15.84 -48.08
C MET A 123 -8.44 -15.17 -49.44
N GLN A 124 -7.59 -14.23 -49.85
CA GLN A 124 -7.64 -13.60 -51.17
C GLN A 124 -7.00 -14.45 -52.27
N ASP A 125 -6.19 -15.45 -51.88
CA ASP A 125 -5.54 -16.38 -52.80
C ASP A 125 -6.54 -17.41 -53.35
N SER A 126 -7.28 -17.00 -54.38
CA SER A 126 -8.36 -17.76 -55.03
C SER A 126 -7.92 -19.13 -55.58
N GLY A 127 -6.62 -19.31 -55.81
CA GLY A 127 -6.04 -20.59 -56.23
C GLY A 127 -6.23 -21.72 -55.22
N VAL A 128 -6.13 -21.43 -53.92
CA VAL A 128 -6.26 -22.45 -52.86
C VAL A 128 -7.69 -22.97 -52.75
N PHE A 129 -8.69 -22.10 -52.95
CA PHE A 129 -10.09 -22.50 -52.90
C PHE A 129 -10.49 -23.35 -54.12
N GLU A 130 -9.98 -23.01 -55.30
CA GLU A 130 -10.18 -23.84 -56.49
C GLU A 130 -9.47 -25.19 -56.39
N GLU A 131 -8.25 -25.23 -55.85
CA GLU A 131 -7.53 -26.48 -55.62
C GLU A 131 -8.23 -27.37 -54.60
N LYS A 132 -8.75 -26.80 -53.49
CA LYS A 132 -9.56 -27.52 -52.52
C LYS A 132 -10.78 -28.16 -53.18
N LYS A 133 -11.53 -27.39 -53.99
CA LYS A 133 -12.71 -27.90 -54.69
C LYS A 133 -12.37 -29.00 -55.71
N LYS A 134 -11.23 -28.87 -56.41
CA LYS A 134 -10.71 -29.91 -57.32
C LYS A 134 -10.31 -31.18 -56.56
N LEU A 135 -9.69 -31.05 -55.40
CA LEU A 135 -9.30 -32.18 -54.54
C LEU A 135 -10.52 -32.89 -53.95
N GLU A 136 -11.53 -32.16 -53.48
CA GLU A 136 -12.79 -32.74 -52.98
C GLU A 136 -13.54 -33.51 -54.07
N SER A 137 -13.59 -32.97 -55.30
CA SER A 137 -14.19 -33.67 -56.44
C SER A 137 -13.45 -34.97 -56.78
N LYS A 138 -12.11 -34.96 -56.78
CA LYS A 138 -11.30 -36.17 -57.00
C LYS A 138 -11.49 -37.20 -55.88
N LEU A 139 -11.68 -36.75 -54.64
CA LEU A 139 -11.90 -37.63 -53.49
C LEU A 139 -13.26 -38.34 -53.60
N LEU A 140 -14.32 -37.61 -54.00
CA LEU A 140 -15.63 -38.20 -54.28
C LEU A 140 -15.55 -39.25 -55.40
N GLN A 141 -14.88 -38.95 -56.51
CA GLN A 141 -14.69 -39.90 -57.61
C GLN A 141 -13.91 -41.15 -57.17
N ALA A 142 -12.86 -40.97 -56.36
CA ALA A 142 -12.10 -42.09 -55.81
C ALA A 142 -12.95 -42.96 -54.86
N GLN A 143 -13.84 -42.33 -54.09
CA GLN A 143 -14.74 -43.04 -53.18
C GLN A 143 -15.83 -43.84 -53.93
N GLU A 144 -16.39 -43.28 -55.00
CA GLU A 144 -17.32 -44.01 -55.89
C GLU A 144 -16.64 -45.20 -56.58
N ALA A 145 -15.41 -45.00 -57.09
CA ALA A 145 -14.60 -46.07 -57.67
C ALA A 145 -14.28 -47.15 -56.62
N PHE A 146 -13.97 -46.76 -55.38
CA PHE A 146 -13.73 -47.73 -54.30
C PHE A 146 -14.97 -48.56 -53.98
N ASN A 147 -16.15 -47.93 -53.89
CA ASN A 147 -17.39 -48.64 -53.61
C ASN A 147 -17.76 -49.63 -54.71
N THR A 148 -17.63 -49.23 -55.98
CA THR A 148 -17.86 -50.13 -57.13
C THR A 148 -16.88 -51.30 -57.14
N HIS A 149 -15.59 -51.07 -56.84
CA HIS A 149 -14.62 -52.16 -56.71
C HIS A 149 -14.92 -53.11 -55.54
N ARG A 150 -15.39 -52.57 -54.40
CA ARG A 150 -15.78 -53.36 -53.23
C ARG A 150 -16.99 -54.25 -53.54
N GLU A 151 -18.00 -53.72 -54.23
CA GLU A 151 -19.16 -54.50 -54.67
C GLU A 151 -18.74 -55.61 -55.64
N ARG A 152 -17.88 -55.29 -56.61
CA ARG A 152 -17.35 -56.28 -57.56
C ARG A 152 -16.53 -57.37 -56.87
N GLN A 153 -15.75 -57.02 -55.86
CA GLN A 153 -15.00 -57.99 -55.06
C GLN A 153 -15.95 -58.92 -54.29
N SER A 154 -17.03 -58.39 -53.73
CA SER A 154 -18.07 -59.19 -53.06
C SER A 154 -18.69 -60.20 -54.03
N GLN A 155 -19.08 -59.75 -55.23
CA GLN A 155 -19.63 -60.61 -56.28
C GLN A 155 -18.64 -61.69 -56.74
N LEU A 156 -17.36 -61.32 -56.94
CA LEU A 156 -16.31 -62.27 -57.31
C LEU A 156 -16.09 -63.31 -56.20
N THR A 157 -16.11 -62.89 -54.93
CA THR A 157 -15.96 -63.81 -53.79
C THR A 157 -17.12 -64.80 -53.73
N ALA A 158 -18.36 -64.35 -53.99
CA ALA A 158 -19.52 -65.22 -54.10
C ALA A 158 -19.40 -66.21 -55.27
N ASN A 159 -18.92 -65.75 -56.43
CA ASN A 159 -18.69 -66.60 -57.60
C ASN A 159 -17.57 -67.62 -57.35
N VAL A 160 -16.47 -67.23 -56.71
CA VAL A 160 -15.38 -68.15 -56.31
C VAL A 160 -15.91 -69.20 -55.34
N GLY A 161 -16.76 -68.79 -54.37
CA GLY A 161 -17.47 -69.73 -53.49
C GLY A 161 -18.32 -70.73 -54.27
N ARG A 162 -19.06 -70.27 -55.29
CA ARG A 162 -19.88 -71.13 -56.14
C ARG A 162 -19.03 -72.09 -56.98
N VAL A 163 -17.98 -71.59 -57.62
CA VAL A 163 -17.03 -72.39 -58.42
C VAL A 163 -16.30 -73.40 -57.55
N SER A 164 -15.91 -73.05 -56.33
CA SER A 164 -15.31 -74.00 -55.38
C SER A 164 -16.28 -75.14 -55.04
N LEU A 165 -17.57 -74.82 -54.87
CA LEU A 165 -18.62 -75.81 -54.60
C LEU A 165 -18.87 -76.71 -55.83
N GLU A 166 -18.95 -76.13 -57.03
CA GLU A 166 -19.04 -76.87 -58.28
C GLU A 166 -17.79 -77.74 -58.52
N LEU A 167 -16.59 -77.22 -58.26
CA LEU A 167 -15.34 -77.97 -58.36
C LEU A 167 -15.31 -79.12 -57.38
N ASN A 168 -15.75 -78.93 -56.13
CA ASN A 168 -15.87 -80.02 -55.16
C ASN A 168 -16.85 -81.09 -55.64
N ASN A 169 -17.98 -80.69 -56.25
CA ASN A 169 -18.91 -81.65 -56.86
C ASN A 169 -18.28 -82.38 -58.05
N VAL A 170 -17.57 -81.68 -58.94
CA VAL A 170 -16.85 -82.26 -60.08
C VAL A 170 -15.74 -83.18 -59.61
N LEU A 171 -14.99 -82.83 -58.57
CA LEU A 171 -13.97 -83.69 -57.98
C LEU A 171 -14.62 -84.94 -57.38
N LEU A 172 -15.77 -84.82 -56.74
CA LEU A 172 -16.50 -85.95 -56.18
C LEU A 172 -17.01 -86.87 -57.29
N GLU A 173 -17.58 -86.31 -58.37
CA GLU A 173 -17.97 -87.06 -59.58
C GLU A 173 -16.75 -87.67 -60.29
N ARG A 174 -15.63 -86.95 -60.40
CA ARG A 174 -14.36 -87.46 -60.93
C ARG A 174 -13.83 -88.60 -60.07
N THR A 175 -13.98 -88.55 -58.75
CA THR A 175 -13.53 -89.62 -57.86
C THR A 175 -14.42 -90.87 -58.01
N LYS A 176 -15.73 -90.69 -58.21
CA LYS A 176 -16.65 -91.78 -58.58
C LYS A 176 -16.28 -92.36 -59.95
N ALA A 177 -16.11 -91.51 -60.96
CA ALA A 177 -15.73 -91.89 -62.31
C ALA A 177 -14.34 -92.55 -62.33
N ARG A 178 -13.38 -92.10 -61.51
CA ARG A 178 -12.06 -92.71 -61.37
C ARG A 178 -12.14 -94.07 -60.70
N ARG A 179 -12.98 -94.28 -59.68
CA ARG A 179 -13.22 -95.62 -59.13
C ARG A 179 -13.86 -96.55 -60.16
N GLN A 180 -14.80 -96.05 -60.96
CA GLN A 180 -15.39 -96.80 -62.08
C GLN A 180 -14.37 -97.06 -63.20
N ALA A 181 -13.50 -96.10 -63.47
CA ALA A 181 -12.43 -96.20 -64.44
C ALA A 181 -11.30 -97.11 -63.95
N GLU A 182 -10.94 -97.14 -62.67
CA GLU A 182 -9.98 -98.10 -62.09
C GLU A 182 -10.53 -99.53 -62.11
N GLN A 183 -11.86 -99.67 -62.00
CA GLN A 183 -12.55 -100.95 -62.25
C GLN A 183 -12.54 -101.36 -63.74
N LEU A 184 -12.55 -100.39 -64.66
CA LEU A 184 -12.49 -100.62 -66.12
C LEU A 184 -11.04 -100.66 -66.67
N SER A 185 -10.08 -100.02 -66.01
CA SER A 185 -8.66 -99.91 -66.39
C SER A 185 -7.83 -101.09 -65.90
N LEU A 186 -8.42 -101.98 -65.10
CA LEU A 186 -7.97 -103.37 -64.99
C LEU A 186 -8.10 -104.13 -66.33
N HIS A 187 -8.72 -103.55 -67.37
CA HIS A 187 -8.97 -104.22 -68.64
C HIS A 187 -8.43 -103.57 -69.91
N ILE A 188 -7.93 -102.33 -69.92
CA ILE A 188 -7.45 -101.74 -71.18
C ILE A 188 -6.26 -100.85 -70.91
N ALA A 189 -5.08 -101.33 -71.29
CA ALA A 189 -3.86 -100.54 -71.40
C ALA A 189 -4.04 -99.53 -72.56
N ALA A 190 -3.78 -98.25 -72.29
CA ALA A 190 -3.96 -97.18 -73.26
C ALA A 190 -2.68 -96.86 -74.03
N ASP A 191 -2.90 -96.53 -75.30
CA ASP A 191 -1.94 -96.25 -76.35
C ASP A 191 -1.10 -94.96 -76.12
N PRO A 192 0.11 -94.88 -76.70
CA PRO A 192 1.07 -93.79 -76.48
C PRO A 192 0.61 -92.38 -76.94
N LYS A 193 -0.50 -92.24 -77.66
CA LYS A 193 -1.05 -90.93 -78.07
C LYS A 193 -1.82 -90.23 -76.95
N GLU A 194 -2.54 -90.97 -76.10
CA GLU A 194 -3.25 -90.39 -74.96
C GLU A 194 -2.28 -89.87 -73.89
N LEU A 195 -1.11 -90.52 -73.76
CA LEU A 195 -0.01 -90.05 -72.92
C LEU A 195 0.55 -88.70 -73.41
N GLN A 196 0.65 -88.49 -74.72
CA GLN A 196 1.15 -87.23 -75.27
C GLN A 196 0.15 -86.07 -75.06
N GLU A 197 -1.14 -86.31 -75.25
CA GLU A 197 -2.18 -85.31 -74.97
C GLU A 197 -2.26 -84.97 -73.47
N GLN A 198 -2.03 -85.95 -72.59
CA GLN A 198 -1.92 -85.70 -71.15
C GLN A 198 -0.69 -84.83 -70.82
N ILE A 199 0.47 -85.09 -71.46
CA ILE A 199 1.68 -84.29 -71.28
C ILE A 199 1.44 -82.84 -71.71
N ASP A 200 0.84 -82.61 -72.88
CA ASP A 200 0.56 -81.27 -73.38
C ASP A 200 -0.46 -80.52 -72.48
N SER A 201 -1.46 -81.23 -71.95
CA SER A 201 -2.41 -80.65 -70.99
C SER A 201 -1.74 -80.26 -69.67
N LEU A 202 -0.80 -81.09 -69.18
CA LEU A 202 -0.08 -80.85 -67.93
C LEU A 202 0.91 -79.70 -68.08
N GLN A 203 1.52 -79.55 -69.26
CA GLN A 203 2.37 -78.40 -69.58
C GLN A 203 1.56 -77.09 -69.63
N ALA A 204 0.38 -77.10 -70.27
CA ALA A 204 -0.49 -75.93 -70.28
C ALA A 204 -1.01 -75.56 -68.87
N GLU A 205 -1.27 -76.55 -68.02
CA GLU A 205 -1.63 -76.33 -66.61
C GLU A 205 -0.45 -75.77 -65.80
N LEU A 206 0.77 -76.24 -66.04
CA LEU A 206 1.99 -75.75 -65.41
C LEU A 206 2.26 -74.28 -65.75
N GLU A 207 2.11 -73.90 -67.03
CA GLU A 207 2.25 -72.50 -67.46
C GLU A 207 1.21 -71.59 -66.80
N ARG A 208 -0.06 -72.00 -66.76
CA ARG A 208 -1.11 -71.23 -66.06
C ARG A 208 -0.83 -71.10 -64.56
N SER A 209 -0.39 -72.19 -63.92
CA SER A 209 -0.03 -72.16 -62.49
C SER A 209 1.17 -71.26 -62.22
N SER A 210 2.14 -71.21 -63.14
CA SER A 210 3.29 -70.30 -63.06
C SER A 210 2.86 -68.84 -63.16
N ASP A 211 1.98 -68.51 -64.10
CA ASP A 211 1.44 -67.16 -64.27
C ASP A 211 0.62 -66.69 -63.06
N GLU A 212 -0.19 -67.59 -62.47
CA GLU A 212 -0.92 -67.30 -61.24
C GLU A 212 0.01 -67.07 -60.05
N LEU A 213 1.10 -67.84 -59.95
CA LEU A 213 2.11 -67.67 -58.91
C LEU A 213 2.84 -66.33 -59.03
N GLU A 214 3.19 -65.91 -60.25
CA GLU A 214 3.80 -64.60 -60.55
C GLU A 214 2.87 -63.45 -60.12
N ARG A 215 1.59 -63.50 -60.51
CA ARG A 215 0.59 -62.52 -60.10
C ARG A 215 0.40 -62.46 -58.59
N SER A 216 0.40 -63.63 -57.92
CA SER A 216 0.30 -63.71 -56.46
C SER A 216 1.53 -63.12 -55.75
N LYS A 217 2.74 -63.32 -56.30
CA LYS A 217 3.96 -62.68 -55.79
C LYS A 217 3.89 -61.15 -55.90
N ILE A 218 3.44 -60.61 -57.03
CA ILE A 218 3.26 -59.16 -57.23
C ILE A 218 2.22 -58.61 -56.24
N ALA A 219 1.11 -59.32 -56.04
CA ALA A 219 0.10 -58.92 -55.06
C ALA A 219 0.67 -58.95 -53.62
N SER A 220 1.47 -59.97 -53.28
CA SER A 220 2.11 -60.11 -51.97
C SER A 220 3.07 -58.96 -51.67
N THR A 221 3.94 -58.59 -52.62
CA THR A 221 4.87 -57.46 -52.44
C THR A 221 4.12 -56.13 -52.30
N TYR A 222 3.04 -55.94 -53.07
CA TYR A 222 2.15 -54.78 -52.93
C TYR A 222 1.51 -54.70 -51.54
N PHE A 223 0.98 -55.82 -51.03
CA PHE A 223 0.40 -55.86 -49.67
C PHE A 223 1.45 -55.62 -48.59
N GLN A 224 2.66 -56.15 -48.74
CA GLN A 224 3.77 -55.91 -47.82
C GLN A 224 4.12 -54.41 -47.72
N ALA A 225 4.23 -53.73 -48.86
CA ALA A 225 4.47 -52.28 -48.88
C ALA A 225 3.35 -51.50 -48.18
N ARG A 226 2.10 -51.93 -48.37
CA ARG A 226 0.92 -51.29 -47.77
C ARG A 226 0.83 -51.50 -46.26
N VAL A 227 1.22 -52.67 -45.77
CA VAL A 227 1.37 -52.97 -44.33
C VAL A 227 2.45 -52.11 -43.69
N GLN A 228 3.58 -51.89 -44.38
CA GLN A 228 4.63 -50.99 -43.88
C GLN A 228 4.14 -49.55 -43.73
N LEU A 229 3.42 -49.02 -44.71
CA LEU A 229 2.80 -47.69 -44.63
C LEU A 229 1.81 -47.59 -43.46
N LEU A 230 0.98 -48.61 -43.25
CA LEU A 230 0.05 -48.67 -42.11
C LEU A 230 0.80 -48.70 -40.77
N THR A 231 1.91 -49.43 -40.70
CA THR A 231 2.74 -49.51 -39.48
C THR A 231 3.36 -48.15 -39.16
N GLN A 232 3.85 -47.43 -40.17
CA GLN A 232 4.37 -46.06 -40.01
C GLN A 232 3.26 -45.08 -39.59
N SER A 233 2.07 -45.17 -40.20
CA SER A 233 0.94 -44.31 -39.82
C SER A 233 0.50 -44.58 -38.37
N THR A 234 0.53 -45.84 -37.95
CA THR A 234 0.20 -46.22 -36.56
C THR A 234 1.23 -45.67 -35.58
N SER A 235 2.53 -45.72 -35.89
CA SER A 235 3.55 -45.15 -35.00
C SER A 235 3.40 -43.63 -34.84
N VAL A 236 3.10 -42.91 -35.93
CA VAL A 236 2.79 -41.47 -35.90
C VAL A 236 1.55 -41.19 -35.03
N ALA A 237 0.48 -41.98 -35.19
CA ALA A 237 -0.71 -41.83 -34.36
C ALA A 237 -0.42 -42.07 -32.87
N GLN A 238 0.44 -43.04 -32.55
CA GLN A 238 0.90 -43.32 -31.18
C GLN A 238 1.68 -42.13 -30.61
N GLN A 239 2.54 -41.51 -31.42
CA GLN A 239 3.33 -40.35 -31.02
C GLN A 239 2.44 -39.11 -30.80
N ILE A 240 1.46 -38.87 -31.68
CA ILE A 240 0.46 -37.82 -31.51
C ILE A 240 -0.31 -38.03 -30.21
N LYS A 241 -0.75 -39.26 -29.92
CA LYS A 241 -1.41 -39.60 -28.66
C LYS A 241 -0.53 -39.25 -27.45
N SER A 242 0.75 -39.63 -27.47
CA SER A 242 1.70 -39.31 -26.39
C SER A 242 1.83 -37.79 -26.19
N ASN A 243 1.99 -37.03 -27.27
CA ASN A 243 2.14 -35.57 -27.21
C ASN A 243 0.87 -34.90 -26.66
N ILE A 244 -0.32 -35.38 -27.06
CA ILE A 244 -1.59 -34.86 -26.54
C ILE A 244 -1.72 -35.15 -25.03
N SER A 245 -1.36 -36.36 -24.59
CA SER A 245 -1.37 -36.70 -23.16
C SER A 245 -0.39 -35.84 -22.35
N GLU A 246 0.81 -35.59 -22.87
CA GLU A 246 1.80 -34.73 -22.23
C GLU A 246 1.32 -33.26 -22.17
N HIS A 247 0.72 -32.76 -23.25
CA HIS A 247 0.12 -31.43 -23.28
C HIS A 247 -1.04 -31.29 -22.28
N PHE A 248 -1.87 -32.33 -22.13
CA PHE A 248 -2.95 -32.34 -21.14
C PHE A 248 -2.41 -32.22 -19.70
N GLU A 249 -1.41 -33.04 -19.34
CA GLU A 249 -0.85 -33.02 -17.99
C GLU A 249 -0.04 -31.75 -17.69
N ARG A 250 0.76 -31.26 -18.63
CA ARG A 250 1.63 -30.10 -18.38
C ARG A 250 0.94 -28.76 -18.54
N VAL A 251 0.04 -28.63 -19.51
CA VAL A 251 -0.56 -27.34 -19.85
C VAL A 251 -1.96 -27.25 -19.30
N ILE A 252 -2.85 -28.16 -19.70
CA ILE A 252 -4.29 -28.03 -19.38
C ILE A 252 -4.52 -28.12 -17.88
N LYS A 253 -3.90 -29.09 -17.21
CA LYS A 253 -4.03 -29.29 -15.77
C LYS A 253 -3.44 -28.12 -14.97
N GLN A 254 -2.25 -27.64 -15.35
CA GLN A 254 -1.64 -26.47 -14.71
C GLN A 254 -2.54 -25.22 -14.86
N THR A 255 -3.07 -24.96 -16.05
CA THR A 255 -3.97 -23.82 -16.27
C THR A 255 -5.25 -23.91 -15.42
N LEU A 256 -5.77 -25.12 -15.20
CA LEU A 256 -6.90 -25.33 -14.29
C LEU A 256 -6.52 -25.01 -12.84
N GLU A 257 -5.36 -25.46 -12.38
CA GLU A 257 -4.84 -25.15 -11.03
C GLU A 257 -4.65 -23.63 -10.86
N ASP A 258 -4.02 -22.96 -11.83
CA ASP A 258 -3.83 -21.51 -11.84
C ASP A 258 -5.17 -20.75 -11.83
N GLN A 259 -6.19 -21.26 -12.54
CA GLN A 259 -7.54 -20.69 -12.54
C GLN A 259 -8.20 -20.81 -11.15
N THR A 260 -8.04 -21.95 -10.47
CA THR A 260 -8.55 -22.09 -9.10
C THR A 260 -7.85 -21.15 -8.13
N GLN A 261 -6.54 -20.95 -8.28
CA GLN A 261 -5.78 -19.97 -7.48
C GLN A 261 -6.27 -18.55 -7.74
N CYS A 262 -6.50 -18.17 -9.00
CA CYS A 262 -7.08 -16.87 -9.35
C CYS A 262 -8.45 -16.64 -8.69
N GLN A 263 -9.30 -17.66 -8.65
CA GLN A 263 -10.59 -17.56 -7.96
C GLN A 263 -10.43 -17.35 -6.46
N THR A 264 -9.50 -18.06 -5.80
CA THR A 264 -9.23 -17.86 -4.37
C THR A 264 -8.71 -16.44 -4.10
N LEU A 265 -7.78 -15.94 -4.90
CA LEU A 265 -7.26 -14.57 -4.78
C LEU A 265 -8.34 -13.52 -5.01
N GLN A 266 -9.31 -13.79 -5.91
CA GLN A 266 -10.43 -12.91 -6.13
C GLN A 266 -11.34 -12.81 -4.90
N VAL A 267 -11.62 -13.93 -4.24
CA VAL A 267 -12.38 -13.95 -2.98
C VAL A 267 -11.65 -13.16 -1.89
N ASP A 268 -10.35 -13.37 -1.73
CA ASP A 268 -9.52 -12.66 -0.74
C ASP A 268 -9.49 -11.14 -1.01
N ARG A 269 -9.38 -10.75 -2.29
CA ARG A 269 -9.45 -9.33 -2.70
C ARG A 269 -10.76 -8.70 -2.28
N ASP A 270 -11.88 -9.38 -2.52
CA ASP A 270 -13.21 -8.86 -2.20
C ASP A 270 -13.41 -8.76 -0.67
N GLN A 271 -12.86 -9.70 0.11
CA GLN A 271 -12.84 -9.62 1.57
C GLN A 271 -11.98 -8.43 2.08
N LEU A 272 -10.80 -8.22 1.50
CA LEU A 272 -9.94 -7.08 1.84
C LEU A 272 -10.62 -5.75 1.50
N ALA A 273 -11.34 -5.67 0.38
CA ALA A 273 -12.10 -4.49 0.00
C ALA A 273 -13.18 -4.15 1.05
N LEU A 274 -13.93 -5.16 1.51
CA LEU A 274 -14.92 -5.00 2.59
C LEU A 274 -14.29 -4.54 3.91
N GLU A 275 -13.11 -5.06 4.26
CA GLU A 275 -12.40 -4.65 5.47
C GLU A 275 -11.87 -3.21 5.37
N ILE A 276 -11.35 -2.80 4.20
CA ILE A 276 -10.95 -1.42 3.93
C ILE A 276 -12.14 -0.48 4.07
N GLU A 277 -13.31 -0.85 3.56
CA GLU A 277 -14.54 -0.06 3.68
C GLU A 277 -14.94 0.09 5.16
N ARG A 278 -14.96 -1.01 5.92
CA ARG A 278 -15.24 -0.98 7.37
C ARG A 278 -14.27 -0.09 8.13
N GLN A 279 -12.96 -0.18 7.85
CA GLN A 279 -11.96 0.65 8.50
C GLN A 279 -12.09 2.12 8.10
N THR A 280 -12.47 2.39 6.85
CA THR A 280 -12.73 3.75 6.36
C THR A 280 -13.91 4.39 7.11
N ILE A 281 -15.00 3.63 7.31
CA ILE A 281 -16.16 4.06 8.11
C ILE A 281 -15.72 4.35 9.55
N LYS A 282 -14.98 3.44 10.21
CA LYS A 282 -14.48 3.64 11.58
C LYS A 282 -13.58 4.87 11.69
N ARG A 283 -12.65 5.06 10.75
CA ARG A 283 -11.75 6.22 10.69
C ARG A 283 -12.53 7.53 10.54
N ASN A 284 -13.52 7.55 9.65
CA ASN A 284 -14.33 8.74 9.41
C ASN A 284 -15.20 9.06 10.63
N GLY A 285 -15.77 8.05 11.30
CA GLY A 285 -16.48 8.20 12.58
C GLY A 285 -15.58 8.84 13.64
N ALA A 286 -14.40 8.26 13.90
CA ALA A 286 -13.46 8.81 14.88
C ALA A 286 -13.00 10.24 14.53
N ARG A 287 -12.87 10.57 13.23
CA ARG A 287 -12.54 11.92 12.78
C ARG A 287 -13.66 12.91 13.08
N ASN A 288 -14.91 12.52 12.89
CA ASN A 288 -16.08 13.34 13.21
C ASN A 288 -16.19 13.57 14.72
N ASP A 289 -16.04 12.50 15.53
CA ASP A 289 -16.06 12.60 16.99
C ASP A 289 -14.98 13.57 17.51
N LEU A 290 -13.76 13.49 16.94
CA LEU A 290 -12.68 14.42 17.25
C LEU A 290 -12.98 15.86 16.84
N ALA A 291 -13.66 16.07 15.72
CA ALA A 291 -14.07 17.40 15.27
C ALA A 291 -15.09 18.00 16.24
N GLU A 292 -16.11 17.24 16.66
CA GLU A 292 -17.09 17.68 17.65
C GLU A 292 -16.44 17.99 19.01
N LEU A 293 -15.51 17.15 19.46
CA LEU A 293 -14.79 17.37 20.72
C LEU A 293 -13.94 18.65 20.67
N ARG A 294 -13.28 18.91 19.53
CA ARG A 294 -12.51 20.15 19.32
C ARG A 294 -13.42 21.37 19.34
N GLU A 295 -14.57 21.31 18.69
CA GLU A 295 -15.54 22.40 18.68
C GLU A 295 -16.09 22.68 20.08
N LYS A 296 -16.52 21.63 20.80
CA LYS A 296 -16.96 21.74 22.21
C LYS A 296 -15.87 22.36 23.10
N HIS A 297 -14.62 21.93 22.95
CA HIS A 297 -13.50 22.47 23.70
C HIS A 297 -13.24 23.94 23.32
N GLN A 298 -13.30 24.31 22.04
CA GLN A 298 -13.09 25.68 21.59
C GLN A 298 -14.18 26.62 22.13
N ASN A 299 -15.44 26.18 22.10
CA ASN A 299 -16.55 26.91 22.68
C ASN A 299 -16.40 27.08 24.21
N ARG A 300 -15.97 26.03 24.91
CA ARG A 300 -15.66 26.12 26.36
C ARG A 300 -14.51 27.07 26.66
N MET A 301 -13.46 27.09 25.83
CA MET A 301 -12.35 28.05 26.00
C MET A 301 -12.82 29.49 25.77
N ARG A 302 -13.66 29.73 24.75
CA ARG A 302 -14.25 31.05 24.51
C ARG A 302 -15.09 31.52 25.69
N THR A 303 -15.93 30.66 26.27
CA THR A 303 -16.76 31.04 27.43
C THR A 303 -15.91 31.33 28.67
N ILE A 304 -14.88 30.51 28.94
CA ILE A 304 -13.94 30.77 30.04
C ILE A 304 -13.20 32.10 29.82
N GLN A 305 -12.76 32.38 28.60
CA GLN A 305 -12.07 33.62 28.26
C GLN A 305 -12.99 34.83 28.44
N GLN A 306 -14.23 34.78 27.94
CA GLN A 306 -15.23 35.83 28.15
C GLN A 306 -15.51 36.08 29.64
N GLN A 307 -15.60 35.02 30.46
CA GLN A 307 -15.78 35.14 31.90
C GLN A 307 -14.56 35.76 32.58
N ALA A 308 -13.34 35.41 32.15
CA ALA A 308 -12.11 35.99 32.67
C ALA A 308 -12.01 37.48 32.31
N ASP A 309 -12.28 37.85 31.07
CA ASP A 309 -12.27 39.23 30.59
C ASP A 309 -13.33 40.08 31.33
N ALA A 310 -14.53 39.54 31.55
CA ALA A 310 -15.57 40.21 32.33
C ALA A 310 -15.16 40.42 33.80
N LYS A 311 -14.49 39.44 34.43
CA LYS A 311 -13.94 39.59 35.79
C LYS A 311 -12.83 40.64 35.84
N LEU A 312 -11.95 40.67 34.83
CA LEU A 312 -10.89 41.68 34.73
C LEU A 312 -11.46 43.08 34.52
N ALA A 313 -12.51 43.23 33.69
CA ALA A 313 -13.22 44.49 33.51
C ALA A 313 -13.81 45.00 34.83
N ARG A 314 -14.55 44.16 35.55
CA ARG A 314 -15.11 44.50 36.87
C ARG A 314 -14.03 44.85 37.90
N ALA A 315 -12.91 44.13 37.89
CA ALA A 315 -11.79 44.42 38.80
C ALA A 315 -11.14 45.78 38.47
N ARG A 316 -11.05 46.15 37.18
CA ARG A 316 -10.56 47.47 36.75
C ARG A 316 -11.52 48.59 37.12
N GLU A 317 -12.83 48.40 36.91
CA GLU A 317 -13.86 49.34 37.34
C GLU A 317 -13.78 49.57 38.85
N PHE A 318 -13.75 48.48 39.64
CA PHE A 318 -13.60 48.56 41.10
C PHE A 318 -12.30 49.25 41.53
N ALA A 319 -11.17 48.96 40.88
CA ALA A 319 -9.90 49.61 41.19
C ALA A 319 -9.96 51.12 40.88
N HIS A 320 -10.61 51.52 39.79
CA HIS A 320 -10.78 52.92 39.43
C HIS A 320 -11.72 53.65 40.40
N GLU A 321 -12.86 53.03 40.77
CA GLU A 321 -13.76 53.54 41.80
C GLU A 321 -13.05 53.68 43.16
N SER A 322 -12.23 52.69 43.54
CA SER A 322 -11.44 52.77 44.77
C SER A 322 -10.39 53.88 44.70
N GLU A 323 -9.71 54.07 43.56
CA GLU A 323 -8.72 55.13 43.39
C GLU A 323 -9.36 56.52 43.47
N THR A 324 -10.50 56.71 42.81
CA THR A 324 -11.27 57.97 42.88
C THR A 324 -11.79 58.23 44.30
N TYR A 325 -12.27 57.21 45.00
CA TYR A 325 -12.68 57.32 46.40
C TYR A 325 -11.50 57.68 47.33
N CYS A 326 -10.34 57.04 47.14
CA CYS A 326 -9.12 57.36 47.88
C CYS A 326 -8.70 58.81 47.65
N LYS A 327 -8.69 59.30 46.41
CA LYS A 327 -8.39 60.71 46.08
C LYS A 327 -9.36 61.67 46.77
N ALA A 328 -10.66 61.38 46.75
CA ALA A 328 -11.66 62.20 47.44
C ALA A 328 -11.50 62.19 48.96
N LEU A 329 -11.07 61.06 49.55
CA LEU A 329 -10.72 60.99 50.97
C LEU A 329 -9.46 61.78 51.29
N GLU A 330 -8.41 61.68 50.47
CA GLU A 330 -7.19 62.47 50.62
C GLU A 330 -7.51 63.97 50.60
N GLU A 331 -8.35 64.45 49.67
CA GLU A 331 -8.82 65.85 49.63
C GLU A 331 -9.62 66.26 50.89
N LYS A 332 -10.46 65.35 51.43
CA LYS A 332 -11.17 65.62 52.70
C LYS A 332 -10.23 65.65 53.89
N ILE A 333 -9.20 64.82 53.90
CA ILE A 333 -8.18 64.82 54.95
C ILE A 333 -7.37 66.11 54.86
N THR A 334 -6.92 66.52 53.67
CA THR A 334 -6.15 67.76 53.51
C THR A 334 -6.96 68.99 53.95
N THR A 335 -8.21 69.13 53.49
CA THR A 335 -9.10 70.21 53.94
C THR A 335 -9.40 70.13 55.45
N GLY A 336 -9.55 68.92 56.00
CA GLY A 336 -9.65 68.69 57.45
C GLY A 336 -8.40 69.15 58.21
N THR A 337 -7.21 68.88 57.69
CA THR A 337 -5.94 69.32 58.30
C THR A 337 -5.73 70.83 58.18
N GLU A 338 -6.14 71.44 57.06
CA GLU A 338 -6.11 72.90 56.87
C GLU A 338 -7.05 73.60 57.86
N THR A 339 -8.27 73.08 58.03
CA THR A 339 -9.21 73.62 59.02
C THR A 339 -8.71 73.45 60.45
N LEU A 340 -8.13 72.29 60.80
CA LEU A 340 -7.48 72.07 62.11
C LEU A 340 -6.33 73.03 62.35
N SER A 341 -5.42 73.22 61.39
CA SER A 341 -4.33 74.18 61.53
C SER A 341 -4.83 75.63 61.66
N SER A 342 -5.93 75.99 60.97
CA SER A 342 -6.56 77.30 61.14
C SER A 342 -7.19 77.48 62.52
N LEU A 343 -7.80 76.43 63.08
CA LEU A 343 -8.35 76.40 64.42
C LEU A 343 -7.25 76.46 65.47
N GLU A 344 -6.14 75.73 65.29
CA GLU A 344 -4.96 75.84 66.15
C GLU A 344 -4.38 77.25 66.14
N ALA A 345 -4.28 77.89 64.97
CA ALA A 345 -3.85 79.29 64.86
C ALA A 345 -4.81 80.25 65.58
N GLN A 346 -6.13 80.04 65.46
CA GLN A 346 -7.13 80.80 66.21
C GLN A 346 -7.03 80.57 67.71
N LEU A 347 -6.78 79.34 68.16
CA LEU A 347 -6.67 78.98 69.57
C LEU A 347 -5.38 79.57 70.18
N GLN A 348 -4.28 79.58 69.43
CA GLN A 348 -3.06 80.30 69.82
C GLN A 348 -3.29 81.81 69.87
N ALA A 349 -3.99 82.40 68.90
CA ALA A 349 -4.34 83.82 68.92
C ALA A 349 -5.26 84.16 70.11
N HIS A 350 -6.23 83.30 70.42
CA HIS A 350 -7.10 83.46 71.57
C HIS A 350 -6.36 83.29 72.90
N GLY A 351 -5.41 82.35 72.96
CA GLY A 351 -4.48 82.18 74.08
C GLY A 351 -3.55 83.38 74.27
N ALA A 352 -3.07 83.99 73.18
CA ALA A 352 -2.31 85.24 73.22
C ALA A 352 -3.17 86.41 73.73
N ASN A 353 -4.41 86.53 73.25
CA ASN A 353 -5.37 87.53 73.75
C ASN A 353 -5.71 87.32 75.22
N LEU A 354 -5.89 86.08 75.69
CA LEU A 354 -6.09 85.78 77.10
C LEU A 354 -4.87 86.13 77.95
N ARG A 355 -3.64 85.91 77.45
CA ARG A 355 -2.41 86.37 78.13
C ARG A 355 -2.34 87.90 78.22
N ILE A 356 -2.79 88.61 77.19
CA ILE A 356 -2.87 90.08 77.21
C ILE A 356 -3.94 90.56 78.19
N ILE A 357 -5.11 89.91 78.26
CA ILE A 357 -6.15 90.24 79.23
C ILE A 357 -5.68 89.95 80.66
N LEU A 358 -5.01 88.81 80.89
CA LEU A 358 -4.42 88.46 82.18
C LEU A 358 -3.34 89.46 82.60
N SER A 359 -2.46 89.89 81.69
CA SER A 359 -1.45 90.91 82.01
C SER A 359 -2.06 92.30 82.26
N GLN A 360 -3.19 92.62 81.62
CA GLN A 360 -3.99 93.81 81.93
C GLN A 360 -4.76 93.70 83.24
N LEU A 361 -5.14 92.49 83.67
CA LEU A 361 -5.72 92.24 84.99
C LEU A 361 -4.64 92.40 86.08
N ASP A 362 -3.45 91.82 85.87
CA ASP A 362 -2.31 91.98 86.77
C ASP A 362 -1.88 93.45 86.92
N SER A 363 -1.94 94.24 85.85
CA SER A 363 -1.65 95.69 85.93
C SER A 363 -2.73 96.49 86.68
N LYS A 364 -3.98 96.01 86.70
CA LYS A 364 -5.08 96.59 87.49
C LYS A 364 -5.09 96.12 88.95
N PHE A 365 -4.55 94.94 89.25
CA PHE A 365 -4.36 94.44 90.62
C PHE A 365 -3.07 94.93 91.28
N SER A 366 -2.04 95.30 90.51
CA SER A 366 -0.80 95.92 91.01
C SER A 366 -1.01 97.09 91.98
N PRO A 367 -1.90 98.09 91.72
CA PRO A 367 -2.14 99.16 92.68
C PRO A 367 -2.93 98.73 93.93
N VAL A 368 -3.68 97.63 93.88
CA VAL A 368 -4.41 97.07 95.03
C VAL A 368 -3.45 96.27 95.93
N LEU A 369 -2.53 95.52 95.33
CA LEU A 369 -1.43 94.83 96.03
C LEU A 369 -0.42 95.82 96.62
N ASP A 370 -0.10 96.92 95.94
CA ASP A 370 0.74 97.99 96.48
C ASP A 370 0.06 98.80 97.59
N ALA A 371 -1.28 98.93 97.58
CA ALA A 371 -2.03 99.52 98.69
C ALA A 371 -2.08 98.58 99.91
N ALA A 372 -2.21 97.26 99.71
CA ALA A 372 -2.15 96.26 100.78
C ALA A 372 -0.75 96.17 101.41
N ASN A 373 0.31 96.22 100.61
CA ASN A 373 1.70 96.21 101.09
C ASN A 373 2.12 97.51 101.79
N LYS A 374 1.55 98.67 101.40
CA LYS A 374 1.74 99.95 102.14
C LYS A 374 0.99 99.98 103.47
N TYR A 375 -0.11 99.26 103.61
CA TYR A 375 -0.82 99.09 104.90
C TYR A 375 -0.07 98.13 105.85
N ALA A 376 0.59 97.09 105.31
CA ALA A 376 1.41 96.18 106.10
C ALA A 376 2.72 96.80 106.62
N ASN A 377 3.34 97.73 105.87
CA ASN A 377 4.60 98.37 106.27
C ASN A 377 4.44 99.58 107.21
N ASN A 378 3.25 100.18 107.33
CA ASN A 378 2.98 101.27 108.30
C ASN A 378 2.58 100.77 109.70
N LEU A 379 2.32 99.47 109.87
CA LEU A 379 2.08 98.84 111.17
C LEU A 379 3.38 98.37 111.87
N ALA A 380 4.52 98.38 111.17
CA ALA A 380 5.79 97.88 111.68
C ALA A 380 6.74 98.97 112.26
N ASN A 381 6.37 100.26 112.22
CA ASN A 381 7.17 101.38 112.73
C ASN A 381 6.35 102.38 113.56
N MET A 382 5.61 101.89 114.55
CA MET A 382 5.19 102.72 115.69
C MET A 382 6.09 102.45 116.90
N PRO A 383 6.77 103.47 117.46
CA PRO A 383 7.42 103.39 118.76
C PRO A 383 6.38 103.46 119.89
N LEU A 384 6.68 102.72 120.95
CA LEU A 384 6.07 102.83 122.28
C LEU A 384 6.18 104.26 122.82
N VAL A 385 5.05 104.96 122.96
CA VAL A 385 4.48 105.56 124.19
C VAL A 385 2.96 105.59 124.03
#